data_AF-A0A3C1F328-F1
#
_entry.id   AF-A0A3C1F328-F1
#
_cell.length_a   1.000
_cell.length_b   1.000
_cell.length_c   1.000
_cell.angle_alpha   90.00
_cell.angle_beta   90.00
_cell.angle_gamma   90.00
#
_symmetry.space_group_name_H-M   'P 1'
#
loop_
_entity.id
_entity.type
_entity.pdbx_description
1 polymer ?
#
loop_
_entity_poly.entity_id
_entity_poly.type
_entity_poly.pdbx_seq_one_letter_code
_entity_poly.pdbx_strand_id
1 'polypeptide(L)'
;MEPDPVTLPLFDDGQYWISVKKELNAGEDKQLSQGAFTKLTRLSQDDSSPALSMDLEAAAFRKVLLYLLDWNVPDKAGKTVDITVSPKAKMDALKALKPAAFREIERVIDAHALSVEKNGPGGVPTPTATIS
;
A
#
# COMPACT_ATOMS: atom_id res chain seq x y z
N MET A 1 -16.30 -11.76 -0.30
CA MET A 1 -15.24 -12.30 -1.18
C MET A 1 -13.96 -12.20 -0.40
N GLU A 2 -13.30 -13.31 -0.12
CA GLU A 2 -11.98 -13.26 0.51
C GLU A 2 -10.97 -12.72 -0.52
N PRO A 3 -10.01 -11.87 -0.11
CA PRO A 3 -9.02 -11.34 -1.03
C PRO A 3 -8.06 -12.44 -1.48
N ASP A 4 -7.76 -12.53 -2.77
CA ASP A 4 -6.64 -13.35 -3.26
C ASP A 4 -5.32 -12.70 -2.79
N PRO A 5 -4.56 -13.35 -1.89
CA PRO A 5 -3.32 -12.79 -1.39
C PRO A 5 -2.17 -13.04 -2.38
N VAL A 6 -1.31 -12.04 -2.52
CA VAL A 6 -0.04 -12.13 -3.27
C VAL A 6 1.10 -11.85 -2.31
N THR A 7 2.03 -12.79 -2.17
CA THR A 7 3.24 -12.60 -1.36
C THR A 7 4.32 -11.93 -2.20
N LEU A 8 4.83 -10.81 -1.70
CA LEU A 8 5.87 -10.01 -2.35
C LEU A 8 7.10 -9.92 -1.43
N PRO A 9 8.31 -10.20 -1.94
CA PRO A 9 9.53 -9.99 -1.19
C PRO A 9 9.75 -8.48 -0.97
N LEU A 10 10.32 -8.15 0.18
CA LEU A 10 10.91 -6.85 0.46
C LEU A 10 12.43 -6.97 0.36
N PHE A 11 13.07 -5.92 -0.14
CA PHE A 11 14.52 -5.90 -0.38
C PHE A 11 15.00 -7.02 -1.32
N ASP A 12 16.26 -6.94 -1.75
CA ASP A 12 16.80 -7.87 -2.75
C ASP A 12 17.17 -9.24 -2.16
N ASP A 13 17.31 -9.36 -0.84
CA ASP A 13 17.68 -10.61 -0.16
C ASP A 13 16.48 -11.56 0.04
N GLY A 14 15.25 -11.08 -0.13
CA GLY A 14 14.02 -11.85 0.01
C GLY A 14 13.77 -12.40 1.42
N GLN A 15 14.53 -11.94 2.43
CA GLN A 15 14.37 -12.40 3.82
C GLN A 15 13.02 -11.95 4.40
N TYR A 16 12.58 -10.76 4.01
CA TYR A 16 11.34 -10.17 4.45
C TYR A 16 10.29 -10.18 3.35
N TRP A 17 9.03 -10.30 3.72
CA TRP A 17 7.91 -10.35 2.80
C TRP A 17 6.68 -9.63 3.36
N ILE A 18 5.83 -9.21 2.44
CA ILE A 18 4.46 -8.75 2.71
C ILE A 18 3.50 -9.61 1.89
N SER A 19 2.33 -9.89 2.47
CA SER A 19 1.18 -10.42 1.76
C SER A 19 0.24 -9.26 1.49
N VAL A 20 -0.16 -9.09 0.24
CA VAL A 20 -1.01 -7.97 -0.20
C VAL A 20 -2.22 -8.48 -0.95
N LYS A 21 -3.28 -7.68 -1.01
CA LYS A 21 -4.40 -7.94 -1.90
C LYS A 21 -3.94 -7.89 -3.36
N LYS A 22 -4.42 -8.83 -4.16
CA LYS A 22 -4.28 -8.76 -5.62
C LYS A 22 -4.87 -7.47 -6.18
N GLU A 23 -6.08 -7.10 -5.76
CA GLU A 23 -6.77 -5.88 -6.19
C GLU A 23 -7.60 -5.28 -5.04
N LEU A 24 -7.79 -3.95 -5.06
CA LEU A 24 -8.73 -3.28 -4.16
C LEU A 24 -10.16 -3.44 -4.68
N ASN A 25 -11.12 -3.58 -3.78
CA ASN A 25 -12.52 -3.50 -4.18
C ASN A 25 -12.95 -2.05 -4.42
N ALA A 26 -14.10 -1.84 -5.07
CA ALA A 26 -14.61 -0.50 -5.39
C ALA A 26 -14.74 0.44 -4.18
N GLY A 27 -15.04 -0.09 -2.99
CA GLY A 27 -15.12 0.71 -1.77
C GLY A 27 -13.74 1.18 -1.30
N GLU A 28 -12.74 0.31 -1.39
CA GLU A 28 -11.35 0.59 -1.02
C GLU A 28 -10.67 1.53 -2.00
N ASP A 29 -10.92 1.34 -3.30
CA ASP A 29 -10.45 2.25 -4.35
C ASP A 29 -11.04 3.67 -4.18
N LYS A 30 -12.33 3.76 -3.86
CA LYS A 30 -12.97 5.03 -3.51
C LYS A 30 -12.38 5.65 -2.23
N GLN A 31 -12.02 4.84 -1.23
CA GLN A 31 -11.35 5.35 -0.03
C GLN A 31 -9.95 5.87 -0.31
N LEU A 32 -9.20 5.20 -1.19
CA LEU A 32 -7.86 5.63 -1.60
C LEU A 32 -7.92 6.97 -2.33
N SER A 33 -8.82 7.10 -3.32
CA SER A 33 -9.03 8.34 -4.07
C SER A 33 -9.48 9.48 -3.15
N GLN A 34 -10.46 9.27 -2.28
CA GLN A 34 -10.91 10.29 -1.32
C GLN A 34 -9.80 10.72 -0.33
N GLY A 35 -8.92 9.79 0.07
CA GLY A 35 -7.80 10.06 0.97
C GLY A 35 -6.79 11.04 0.40
N ALA A 36 -6.55 11.00 -0.91
CA ALA A 36 -5.67 11.95 -1.60
C ALA A 36 -6.24 13.38 -1.66
N PHE A 37 -7.57 13.55 -1.55
CA PHE A 37 -8.26 14.85 -1.64
C PHE A 37 -8.64 15.47 -0.29
N THR A 38 -8.18 14.92 0.85
CA THR A 38 -8.72 15.21 2.20
C THR A 38 -8.49 16.66 2.71
N LYS A 39 -7.85 17.55 1.97
CA LYS A 39 -7.70 18.98 2.36
C LYS A 39 -8.16 19.98 1.31
N LEU A 40 -9.37 19.83 0.78
CA LEU A 40 -10.21 21.00 0.48
C LEU A 40 -10.76 21.56 1.80
N THR A 41 -9.86 22.08 2.65
CA THR A 41 -10.31 22.84 3.81
C THR A 41 -11.05 24.06 3.28
N ARG A 42 -12.29 24.27 3.72
CA ARG A 42 -13.05 25.50 3.49
C ARG A 42 -12.19 26.69 3.94
N LEU A 43 -11.50 27.31 2.99
CA LEU A 43 -10.95 28.66 3.15
C LEU A 43 -12.14 29.61 3.09
N SER A 44 -12.79 29.78 4.24
CA SER A 44 -13.66 30.92 4.43
C SER A 44 -12.77 32.15 4.58
N GLN A 45 -12.78 32.95 3.50
CA GLN A 45 -12.51 34.39 3.44
C GLN A 45 -11.20 34.89 4.05
N ASP A 46 -10.07 34.57 3.40
CA ASP A 46 -9.13 35.64 3.08
C ASP A 46 -8.34 35.28 1.81
N ASP A 47 -7.96 36.32 1.08
CA ASP A 47 -7.73 36.36 -0.36
C ASP A 47 -6.42 35.67 -0.82
N SER A 48 -6.38 34.34 -0.86
CA SER A 48 -5.28 33.59 -1.50
C SER A 48 -5.73 32.20 -1.93
N SER A 49 -5.51 31.88 -3.21
CA SER A 49 -5.78 30.64 -3.94
C SER A 49 -5.90 29.37 -3.07
N PRO A 50 -6.89 28.49 -3.31
CA PRO A 50 -7.00 27.24 -2.56
C PRO A 50 -5.70 26.44 -2.70
N ALA A 51 -4.91 26.43 -1.62
CA ALA A 51 -3.73 25.60 -1.55
C ALA A 51 -4.21 24.16 -1.43
N LEU A 52 -4.17 23.44 -2.56
CA LEU A 52 -4.36 22.00 -2.63
C LEU A 52 -3.22 21.34 -1.82
N SER A 53 -3.39 21.26 -0.50
CA SER A 53 -2.43 20.58 0.36
C SER A 53 -2.73 19.09 0.29
N MET A 54 -2.06 18.41 -0.65
CA MET A 54 -2.03 16.95 -0.70
C MET A 54 -1.19 16.46 0.48
N ASP A 55 -1.84 15.79 1.43
CA ASP A 55 -1.14 15.07 2.49
C ASP A 55 -0.66 13.73 1.92
N LEU A 56 0.51 13.78 1.27
CA LEU A 56 1.12 12.62 0.61
C LEU A 56 1.46 11.51 1.61
N GLU A 57 1.78 11.88 2.85
CA GLU A 57 2.10 10.91 3.90
C GLU A 57 0.84 10.16 4.35
N ALA A 58 -0.26 10.88 4.60
CA ALA A 58 -1.55 10.24 4.91
C ALA A 58 -2.04 9.35 3.76
N ALA A 59 -1.82 9.75 2.51
CA ALA A 59 -2.14 8.95 1.34
C ALA A 59 -1.30 7.65 1.28
N ALA A 60 0.01 7.74 1.52
CA ALA A 60 0.91 6.59 1.58
C ALA A 60 0.48 5.57 2.64
N PHE A 61 0.23 6.02 3.88
CA PHE A 61 -0.25 5.14 4.95
C PHE A 61 -1.57 4.48 4.61
N ARG A 62 -2.53 5.22 4.04
CA ARG A 62 -3.82 4.66 3.65
C ARG A 62 -3.68 3.57 2.59
N LYS A 63 -2.87 3.81 1.56
CA LYS A 63 -2.57 2.82 0.51
C LYS A 63 -2.00 1.53 1.10
N VAL A 64 -0.97 1.65 1.94
CA VAL A 64 -0.35 0.49 2.60
C VAL A 64 -1.37 -0.28 3.43
N LEU A 65 -2.23 0.41 4.20
CA LEU A 65 -3.27 -0.25 5.01
C LEU A 65 -4.32 -1.01 4.20
N LEU A 66 -4.69 -0.49 3.03
CA LEU A 66 -5.73 -1.10 2.18
C LEU A 66 -5.22 -2.37 1.50
N TYR A 67 -3.97 -2.37 1.05
CA TYR A 67 -3.34 -3.50 0.36
C TYR A 67 -2.78 -4.55 1.33
N LEU A 68 -2.12 -4.14 2.41
CA LEU A 68 -1.38 -5.05 3.29
C LEU A 68 -2.32 -5.99 4.05
N LEU A 69 -2.13 -7.30 3.87
CA LEU A 69 -2.85 -8.37 4.57
C LEU A 69 -2.04 -8.88 5.75
N ASP A 70 -0.79 -9.26 5.50
CA ASP A 70 0.13 -9.89 6.46
C ASP A 70 1.60 -9.59 6.12
N TRP A 71 2.54 -9.94 7.00
CA TRP A 71 3.98 -9.76 6.77
C TRP A 71 4.86 -10.62 7.71
N ASN A 72 6.17 -10.60 7.52
CA ASN A 72 7.14 -11.08 8.53
C ASN A 72 8.11 -9.99 9.03
N VAL A 73 7.80 -8.72 8.80
CA VAL A 73 8.70 -7.61 9.11
C VAL A 73 8.89 -7.46 10.63
N PRO A 74 10.13 -7.45 11.13
CA PRO A 74 10.40 -7.30 12.56
C PRO A 74 10.27 -5.84 13.01
N ASP A 75 9.89 -5.66 14.26
CA ASP A 75 9.96 -4.38 14.95
C ASP A 75 11.41 -3.98 15.31
N LYS A 76 11.56 -2.86 16.02
CA LYS A 76 12.87 -2.38 16.48
C LYS A 76 13.58 -3.34 17.44
N ALA A 77 12.86 -4.22 18.11
CA ALA A 77 13.39 -5.25 19.01
C ALA A 77 13.69 -6.57 18.28
N GLY A 78 13.50 -6.64 16.96
CA GLY A 78 13.73 -7.84 16.17
C GLY A 78 12.57 -8.82 16.20
N LYS A 79 11.42 -8.44 16.78
CA LYS A 79 10.25 -9.32 16.90
C LYS A 79 9.26 -9.05 15.77
N THR A 80 8.82 -10.10 15.08
CA THR A 80 7.72 -9.99 14.12
C THR A 80 6.43 -9.62 14.83
N VAL A 81 5.76 -8.57 14.36
CA VAL A 81 4.50 -8.09 14.92
C VAL A 81 3.36 -8.71 14.13
N ASP A 82 2.42 -9.37 14.81
CA ASP A 82 1.20 -9.85 14.17
C ASP A 82 0.26 -8.67 13.88
N ILE A 83 0.10 -8.37 12.59
CA ILE A 83 -0.75 -7.30 12.08
C ILE A 83 -2.15 -7.77 11.68
N THR A 84 -2.43 -9.06 11.80
CA THR A 84 -3.73 -9.67 11.43
C THR A 84 -4.77 -9.54 12.55
N VAL A 85 -4.31 -9.33 13.78
CA VAL A 85 -5.15 -9.28 14.99
C VAL A 85 -6.21 -8.19 14.93
N SER A 86 -5.85 -6.99 14.45
CA SER A 86 -6.79 -5.88 14.30
C SER A 86 -6.28 -4.76 13.39
N PRO A 87 -7.17 -3.94 12.82
CA PRO A 87 -6.77 -2.74 12.07
C PRO A 87 -5.91 -1.77 12.89
N LYS A 88 -6.18 -1.66 14.20
CA LYS A 88 -5.39 -0.83 15.11
C LYS A 88 -3.96 -1.37 15.28
N ALA A 89 -3.80 -2.68 15.50
CA ALA A 89 -2.49 -3.31 15.62
C ALA A 89 -1.66 -3.12 14.34
N LYS A 90 -2.28 -3.27 13.16
CA LYS A 90 -1.63 -3.00 11.87
C LYS A 90 -1.15 -1.54 11.75
N MET A 91 -2.01 -0.58 12.08
CA MET A 91 -1.65 0.84 12.07
C MET A 91 -0.50 1.16 13.04
N ASP A 92 -0.59 0.66 14.28
CA ASP A 92 0.42 0.91 15.30
C ASP A 92 1.78 0.27 14.91
N ALA A 93 1.75 -0.90 14.28
CA ALA A 93 2.93 -1.56 13.74
C ALA A 93 3.58 -0.76 12.59
N LEU A 94 2.79 -0.27 11.63
CA LEU A 94 3.28 0.57 10.53
C LEU A 94 3.93 1.85 11.04
N LYS A 95 3.36 2.50 12.06
CA LYS A 95 3.93 3.70 12.69
C LYS A 95 5.22 3.43 13.46
N ALA A 96 5.40 2.21 13.95
CA ALA A 96 6.60 1.81 14.70
C ALA A 96 7.80 1.48 13.80
N LEU A 97 7.58 1.29 12.49
CA LEU A 97 8.64 0.96 11.54
C LEU A 97 9.72 2.04 11.44
N LYS A 98 10.92 1.62 11.05
CA LYS A 98 11.93 2.56 10.55
C LYS A 98 11.44 3.17 9.23
N PRO A 99 11.68 4.47 8.96
CA PRO A 99 11.25 5.10 7.72
C PRO A 99 11.69 4.37 6.43
N ALA A 100 12.89 3.77 6.44
CA ALA A 100 13.38 2.99 5.31
C ALA A 100 12.55 1.73 5.03
N ALA A 101 12.10 1.03 6.08
CA ALA A 101 11.26 -0.16 5.93
C ALA A 101 9.86 0.20 5.43
N PHE A 102 9.28 1.29 5.95
CA PHE A 102 7.98 1.76 5.45
C PHE A 102 8.05 2.16 3.96
N ARG A 103 9.07 2.91 3.57
CA ARG A 103 9.29 3.29 2.16
C ARG A 103 9.45 2.08 1.24
N GLU A 104 10.11 1.03 1.71
CA GLU A 104 10.25 -0.20 0.94
C GLU A 104 8.91 -0.92 0.75
N ILE A 105 8.12 -1.05 1.81
CA ILE A 105 6.77 -1.63 1.74
C ILE A 105 5.90 -0.82 0.76
N GLU A 106 5.94 0.51 0.85
CA GLU A 106 5.22 1.39 -0.07
C GLU A 106 5.65 1.16 -1.52
N ARG A 107 6.96 1.15 -1.80
CA ARG A 107 7.51 0.92 -3.14
C ARG A 107 7.06 -0.40 -3.74
N VAL A 108 7.08 -1.48 -2.96
CA VAL A 108 6.67 -2.82 -3.40
C VAL A 108 5.16 -2.86 -3.69
N ILE A 109 4.34 -2.23 -2.85
CA ILE A 109 2.89 -2.11 -3.09
C ILE A 109 2.60 -1.28 -4.34
N ASP A 110 3.31 -0.17 -4.57
CA ASP A 110 3.15 0.64 -5.78
C ASP A 110 3.50 -0.12 -7.05
N ALA A 111 4.62 -0.85 -7.04
CA ALA A 111 5.01 -1.69 -8.17
C ALA A 111 3.97 -2.78 -8.47
N HIS A 112 3.40 -3.38 -7.42
CA HIS A 112 2.31 -4.36 -7.55
C HIS A 112 1.04 -3.73 -8.13
N ALA A 113 0.57 -2.62 -7.57
CA ALA A 113 -0.63 -1.92 -8.06
C ALA A 113 -0.49 -1.53 -9.54
N LEU A 114 0.65 -0.95 -9.93
CA LEU A 114 0.94 -0.60 -11.34
C LEU A 114 0.99 -1.82 -12.26
N SER A 115 1.45 -2.98 -11.77
CA SER A 115 1.45 -4.23 -12.54
C SER A 115 0.03 -4.74 -12.77
N VAL A 116 -0.83 -4.68 -11.76
CA VAL A 116 -2.23 -5.11 -11.85
C VAL A 116 -3.00 -4.21 -12.81
N GLU A 117 -2.81 -2.89 -12.75
CA GLU A 117 -3.41 -1.93 -13.68
C GLU A 117 -3.00 -2.18 -15.14
N LYS A 118 -1.72 -2.46 -15.40
CA LYS A 118 -1.22 -2.74 -16.75
C LYS A 118 -1.73 -4.05 -17.33
N ASN A 119 -1.96 -5.05 -16.49
CA ASN A 119 -2.38 -6.38 -16.93
C ASN A 119 -3.90 -6.56 -16.97
N GLY A 120 -4.67 -5.63 -16.39
CA GLY A 120 -6.13 -5.63 -16.37
C GLY A 120 -6.75 -6.88 -15.69
N PRO A 121 -8.07 -6.87 -15.45
CA PRO A 121 -8.78 -8.06 -14.96
C PRO A 121 -8.92 -9.07 -16.11
N GLY A 122 -7.84 -9.77 -16.43
CA GLY A 122 -7.79 -10.72 -17.55
C GLY A 122 -6.42 -11.01 -18.16
N GLY A 123 -5.32 -10.50 -17.60
CA GLY A 123 -3.96 -10.74 -18.11
C GLY A 123 -3.54 -12.21 -18.01
N VAL A 124 -3.87 -12.99 -19.04
CA VAL A 124 -3.21 -14.27 -19.33
C VAL A 124 -1.71 -13.97 -19.49
N PRO A 125 -0.80 -14.68 -18.80
CA PRO A 125 0.62 -14.52 -19.05
C PRO A 125 0.91 -14.93 -20.49
N THR A 126 1.31 -13.96 -21.33
CA THR A 126 1.83 -14.26 -22.67
C THR A 126 3.08 -15.12 -22.50
N PRO A 127 3.11 -16.36 -23.01
CA PRO A 127 4.32 -17.17 -22.93
C PRO A 127 5.40 -16.49 -23.76
N THR A 128 6.55 -16.25 -23.13
CA THR A 128 7.78 -15.81 -23.79
C THR A 128 8.05 -16.73 -24.97
N ALA A 129 7.93 -16.20 -26.19
CA ALA A 129 8.36 -16.89 -27.38
C ALA A 129 9.88 -17.02 -27.32
N THR A 130 10.36 -18.21 -26.97
CA THR A 130 11.72 -18.66 -27.28
C THR A 130 11.87 -18.63 -28.79
N ILE A 131 12.67 -17.69 -29.30
CA ILE A 131 13.14 -17.72 -30.68
C ILE A 131 14.45 -18.49 -30.67
N SER A 132 14.49 -19.59 -31.44
CA SER A 132 15.65 -20.45 -31.67
C SER A 132 16.72 -19.76 -32.52
#